data_AF-A0A3D4LL72-F1
#
_entry.id   AF-A0A3D4LL72-F1
#
_cell.length_a   1.000
_cell.length_b   1.000
_cell.length_c   1.000
_cell.angle_alpha   90.00
_cell.angle_beta   90.00
_cell.angle_gamma   90.00
#
_symmetry.space_group_name_H-M   'P 1'
#
loop_
_entity.id
_entity.type
_entity.pdbx_description
1 polymer ?
#
loop_
_entity_poly.entity_id
_entity_poly.type
_entity_poly.pdbx_seq_one_letter_code
_entity_poly.pdbx_strand_id
1 'polypeptide(L)'
;MLKIERAINNPGDIAHIVFRAAEIEIDEAIQENNKRIGRFKKPLPMPRWSVKEMLENLNYLTEKTFTPHFKQYAFEHPWDGKSSAKDWAEIATRMLRDYYLLPIAREDKDLFQQMLKIWVELTPEPDLTKEQRAELAKLQKQADNIIERAEELVEEFMKLAEQEKKIIIGTQSKWNTLIANQVKYLKGNMSSYHERYVAKW
;
A
#
# COMPACT_ATOMS: atom_id res chain seq x y z
N MET A 1 -18.81 1.98 -22.47
CA MET A 1 -19.70 2.85 -21.67
C MET A 1 -20.44 1.94 -20.70
N LEU A 2 -20.24 2.08 -19.38
CA LEU A 2 -20.87 1.22 -18.38
C LEU A 2 -22.40 1.29 -18.50
N LYS A 3 -23.06 0.15 -18.72
CA LYS A 3 -24.52 0.05 -18.65
C LYS A 3 -24.92 -0.02 -17.18
N ILE A 4 -25.63 0.99 -16.69
CA ILE A 4 -26.13 1.03 -15.32
C ILE A 4 -27.50 0.36 -15.32
N GLU A 5 -27.55 -0.93 -14.98
CA GLU A 5 -28.80 -1.72 -14.94
C GLU A 5 -29.53 -1.59 -13.59
N ARG A 6 -28.90 -0.94 -12.60
CA ARG A 6 -29.38 -0.85 -11.22
C ARG A 6 -29.25 0.58 -10.68
N ALA A 7 -30.28 1.05 -9.99
CA ALA A 7 -30.21 2.32 -9.26
C ALA A 7 -29.16 2.23 -8.14
N ILE A 8 -28.33 3.27 -8.01
CA ILE A 8 -27.28 3.32 -6.99
C ILE A 8 -27.89 3.92 -5.73
N ASN A 9 -28.05 3.10 -4.70
CA ASN A 9 -28.60 3.49 -3.39
C ASN A 9 -27.59 3.29 -2.26
N ASN A 10 -26.54 2.49 -2.48
CA ASN A 10 -25.45 2.27 -1.53
C ASN A 10 -24.11 2.08 -2.27
N PRO A 11 -22.95 2.18 -1.57
CA PRO A 11 -21.64 1.95 -2.17
C PRO A 11 -21.47 0.56 -2.81
N GLY A 12 -22.17 -0.45 -2.28
CA GLY A 12 -22.15 -1.81 -2.82
C GLY A 12 -22.76 -1.93 -4.21
N ASP A 13 -23.72 -1.06 -4.55
CA ASP A 13 -24.30 -1.02 -5.90
C ASP A 13 -23.25 -0.56 -6.92
N ILE A 14 -22.38 0.39 -6.56
CA ILE A 14 -21.27 0.85 -7.42
C ILE A 14 -20.30 -0.31 -7.68
N ALA A 15 -19.88 -1.01 -6.63
CA ALA A 15 -19.00 -2.18 -6.73
C ALA A 15 -19.63 -3.28 -7.62
N HIS A 16 -20.92 -3.54 -7.43
CA HIS A 16 -21.68 -4.52 -8.20
C HIS A 16 -21.74 -4.17 -9.69
N ILE A 17 -22.08 -2.92 -10.04
CA ILE A 17 -22.19 -2.47 -11.43
C ILE A 17 -20.85 -2.62 -12.16
N VAL A 18 -19.76 -2.22 -11.50
CA VAL A 18 -18.40 -2.32 -12.06
C VAL A 18 -18.02 -3.78 -12.28
N PHE A 19 -18.26 -4.63 -11.27
CA PHE A 19 -17.98 -6.06 -11.38
C PHE A 19 -18.77 -6.73 -12.52
N ARG A 20 -20.09 -6.50 -12.56
CA ARG A 20 -20.97 -7.05 -13.59
C ARG A 20 -20.59 -6.59 -14.99
N ALA A 21 -20.14 -5.35 -15.15
CA ALA A 21 -19.68 -4.87 -16.46
C ALA A 21 -18.46 -5.66 -16.97
N ALA A 22 -17.50 -5.96 -16.09
CA ALA A 22 -16.34 -6.79 -16.44
C ALA A 22 -16.74 -8.26 -16.67
N GLU A 23 -17.66 -8.80 -15.87
CA GLU A 23 -18.16 -10.17 -16.02
C GLU A 23 -18.91 -10.38 -17.34
N ILE A 24 -19.76 -9.41 -17.74
CA ILE A 24 -20.50 -9.46 -19.01
C ILE A 24 -19.56 -9.54 -20.21
N GLU A 25 -18.45 -8.79 -20.20
CA GLU A 25 -17.47 -8.84 -21.28
C GLU A 25 -16.85 -10.25 -21.43
N ILE A 26 -16.58 -10.90 -20.31
CA ILE A 26 -16.07 -12.28 -20.28
C ILE A 26 -17.14 -13.26 -20.76
N ASP A 27 -18.37 -13.14 -20.28
CA ASP A 27 -19.50 -14.00 -20.67
C ASP A 27 -19.80 -13.89 -22.17
N GLU A 28 -19.81 -12.68 -22.72
CA GLU A 28 -20.02 -12.44 -24.16
C GLU A 28 -18.91 -13.10 -24.99
N ALA A 29 -17.65 -13.02 -24.55
CA ALA A 29 -16.53 -13.69 -25.20
C ALA A 29 -16.65 -15.23 -25.14
N ILE A 30 -17.08 -15.79 -24.00
CA ILE A 30 -17.36 -17.23 -23.86
C ILE A 30 -18.46 -17.67 -24.84
N GLN A 31 -19.58 -16.94 -24.87
CA GLN A 31 -20.70 -17.25 -25.75
C GLN A 31 -20.31 -17.20 -27.22
N GLU A 32 -19.55 -16.19 -27.64
CA GLU A 32 -19.06 -16.11 -29.02
C GLU A 32 -18.07 -17.23 -29.34
N ASN A 33 -17.17 -17.56 -28.42
CA ASN A 33 -16.24 -18.68 -28.61
C ASN A 33 -16.95 -20.03 -28.74
N ASN A 34 -18.01 -20.28 -27.98
CA ASN A 34 -18.84 -21.47 -28.13
C ASN A 34 -19.49 -21.54 -29.52
N LYS A 35 -20.01 -20.42 -30.04
CA LYS A 35 -20.54 -20.33 -31.42
C LYS A 35 -19.45 -20.59 -32.47
N ARG A 36 -18.23 -20.11 -32.25
CA ARG A 36 -17.09 -20.33 -33.16
C ARG A 36 -16.64 -21.78 -33.19
N ILE A 37 -16.59 -22.45 -32.04
CA ILE A 37 -16.27 -23.88 -31.94
C ILE A 37 -17.30 -24.69 -32.72
N GLY A 38 -18.60 -24.42 -32.56
CA GLY A 38 -19.66 -25.08 -33.35
C GLY A 38 -19.56 -24.82 -34.87
N ARG A 39 -18.86 -23.74 -35.28
CA ARG A 39 -18.55 -23.41 -36.68
C ARG A 39 -17.15 -23.87 -37.12
N PHE A 40 -16.45 -24.67 -36.30
CA PHE A 40 -15.07 -25.12 -36.51
C PHE A 40 -14.07 -23.96 -36.75
N LYS A 41 -14.32 -22.80 -36.15
CA LYS A 41 -13.44 -21.63 -36.21
C LYS A 41 -12.55 -21.58 -34.98
N LYS A 42 -11.32 -21.06 -35.15
CA LYS A 42 -10.41 -20.79 -34.04
C LYS A 42 -11.07 -19.85 -33.01
N PRO A 43 -10.93 -20.15 -31.69
CA PRO A 43 -11.44 -19.28 -30.63
C PRO A 43 -10.72 -17.92 -30.64
N LEU A 44 -11.46 -16.89 -30.27
CA LEU A 44 -10.94 -15.56 -29.97
C LEU A 44 -10.21 -15.57 -28.62
N PRO A 45 -9.22 -14.69 -28.43
CA PRO A 45 -8.60 -14.48 -27.14
C PRO A 45 -9.65 -14.14 -26.08
N MET A 46 -9.53 -14.75 -24.90
CA MET A 46 -10.38 -14.42 -23.76
C MET A 46 -9.94 -13.07 -23.17
N PRO A 47 -10.88 -12.14 -22.91
CA PRO A 47 -10.59 -10.96 -22.10
C PRO A 47 -10.15 -11.41 -20.70
N ARG A 48 -9.24 -10.64 -20.10
CA ARG A 48 -8.72 -10.89 -18.75
C ARG A 48 -9.32 -9.89 -17.78
N TRP A 49 -9.46 -10.29 -16.52
CA TRP A 49 -9.78 -9.34 -15.46
C TRP A 49 -8.73 -8.22 -15.39
N SER A 50 -9.18 -6.99 -15.18
CA SER A 50 -8.33 -5.81 -15.02
C SER A 50 -8.74 -5.06 -13.76
N VAL A 51 -8.03 -5.32 -12.65
CA VAL A 51 -8.36 -4.68 -11.35
C VAL A 51 -8.19 -3.17 -11.44
N LYS A 52 -7.16 -2.71 -12.16
CA LYS A 52 -6.91 -1.28 -12.36
C LYS A 52 -8.06 -0.59 -13.07
N GLU A 53 -8.53 -1.16 -14.18
CA GLU A 53 -9.65 -0.60 -14.96
C GLU A 53 -10.95 -0.62 -14.16
N MET A 54 -11.19 -1.68 -13.39
CA MET A 54 -12.35 -1.73 -12.49
C MET A 54 -12.31 -0.62 -11.45
N LEU A 55 -11.15 -0.30 -10.86
CA LEU A 55 -11.02 0.81 -9.91
C LEU A 55 -11.16 2.19 -10.57
N GLU A 56 -10.65 2.37 -11.79
CA GLU A 56 -10.86 3.59 -12.58
C GLU A 56 -12.35 3.79 -12.89
N ASN A 57 -13.04 2.73 -13.32
CA ASN A 57 -14.47 2.71 -13.58
C ASN A 57 -15.30 2.98 -12.32
N LEU A 58 -14.87 2.45 -11.17
CA LEU A 58 -15.50 2.68 -9.87
C LEU A 58 -15.42 4.14 -9.45
N ASN A 59 -14.23 4.75 -9.57
CA ASN A 59 -14.05 6.18 -9.26
C ASN A 59 -14.89 7.05 -10.20
N TYR A 60 -14.83 6.78 -11.50
CA TYR A 60 -15.63 7.49 -12.50
C TYR A 60 -17.14 7.37 -12.21
N LEU A 61 -17.63 6.16 -11.89
CA LEU A 61 -19.03 5.94 -11.57
C LEU A 61 -19.43 6.67 -10.27
N THR A 62 -18.56 6.67 -9.27
CA THR A 62 -18.81 7.38 -8.00
C THR A 62 -18.91 8.88 -8.24
N GLU A 63 -17.97 9.48 -8.97
CA GLU A 63 -18.00 10.91 -9.33
C GLU A 63 -19.25 11.28 -10.10
N LYS A 64 -19.63 10.46 -11.09
CA LYS A 64 -20.84 10.66 -11.89
C LYS A 64 -22.12 10.57 -11.06
N THR A 65 -22.14 9.71 -10.05
CA THR A 65 -23.31 9.49 -9.18
C THR A 65 -23.51 10.65 -8.21
N PHE A 66 -22.43 11.21 -7.67
CA PHE A 66 -22.44 12.28 -6.66
C PHE A 66 -22.80 13.68 -7.20
N THR A 67 -23.94 13.77 -7.89
CA THR A 67 -24.61 15.02 -8.26
C THR A 67 -25.09 15.78 -7.03
N PRO A 68 -25.45 17.08 -7.11
CA PRO A 68 -25.96 17.84 -5.97
C PRO A 68 -27.15 17.17 -5.27
N HIS A 69 -28.07 16.59 -6.04
CA HIS A 69 -29.22 15.87 -5.50
C HIS A 69 -28.80 14.59 -4.77
N PHE A 70 -27.87 13.83 -5.34
CA PHE A 70 -27.38 12.59 -4.71
C PHE A 70 -26.55 12.86 -3.45
N LYS A 71 -25.81 13.98 -3.40
CA LYS A 71 -25.10 14.41 -2.18
C LYS A 71 -26.06 14.61 -1.01
N GLN A 72 -27.22 15.20 -1.28
CA GLN A 72 -28.25 15.37 -0.26
C GLN A 72 -28.81 14.01 0.18
N TYR A 73 -29.11 13.11 -0.77
CA TYR A 73 -29.51 11.73 -0.46
C TYR A 73 -28.48 11.01 0.42
N ALA A 74 -27.20 11.04 0.05
CA ALA A 74 -26.13 10.38 0.81
C ALA A 74 -25.93 11.01 2.21
N PHE A 75 -26.22 12.30 2.37
CA PHE A 75 -26.21 12.98 3.68
C PHE A 75 -27.38 12.56 4.57
N GLU A 76 -28.58 12.43 4.00
CA GLU A 76 -29.79 11.97 4.69
C GLU A 76 -29.75 10.45 5.00
N HIS A 77 -29.01 9.71 4.17
CA HIS A 77 -28.84 8.25 4.27
C HIS A 77 -27.35 7.86 4.30
N PRO A 78 -26.62 8.21 5.36
CA PRO A 78 -25.20 7.89 5.45
C PRO A 78 -24.98 6.39 5.55
N TRP A 79 -24.00 5.88 4.82
CA TRP A 79 -23.60 4.48 4.87
C TRP A 79 -22.47 4.32 5.88
N ASP A 80 -22.70 3.57 6.95
CA ASP A 80 -21.75 3.42 8.06
C ASP A 80 -21.32 4.78 8.65
N GLY A 81 -22.28 5.70 8.77
CA GLY A 81 -22.03 7.08 9.23
C GLY A 81 -21.27 7.96 8.23
N LYS A 82 -20.97 7.47 7.02
CA LYS A 82 -20.23 8.18 5.98
C LYS A 82 -21.11 8.53 4.79
N SER A 83 -20.94 9.76 4.28
CA SER A 83 -21.78 10.34 3.22
C SER A 83 -20.99 11.02 2.11
N SER A 84 -19.66 11.10 2.21
CA SER A 84 -18.83 11.74 1.19
C SER A 84 -18.60 10.83 -0.01
N ALA A 85 -18.39 11.42 -1.19
CA ALA A 85 -18.04 10.67 -2.41
C ALA A 85 -16.76 9.83 -2.21
N LYS A 86 -15.78 10.40 -1.48
CA LYS A 86 -14.52 9.72 -1.17
C LYS A 86 -14.75 8.49 -0.29
N ASP A 87 -15.56 8.63 0.74
CA ASP A 87 -15.89 7.52 1.64
C ASP A 87 -16.66 6.42 0.90
N TRP A 88 -17.62 6.80 0.06
CA TRP A 88 -18.36 5.84 -0.76
C TRP A 88 -17.46 5.10 -1.74
N ALA A 89 -16.51 5.79 -2.39
CA ALA A 89 -15.53 5.16 -3.27
C ALA A 89 -14.64 4.17 -2.49
N GLU A 90 -14.20 4.52 -1.28
CA GLU A 90 -13.40 3.65 -0.43
C GLU A 90 -14.17 2.38 0.00
N ILE A 91 -15.42 2.55 0.41
CA ILE A 91 -16.30 1.43 0.79
C ILE A 91 -16.59 0.55 -0.42
N ALA A 92 -16.93 1.14 -1.57
CA ALA A 92 -17.16 0.40 -2.81
C ALA A 92 -15.90 -0.36 -3.25
N THR A 93 -14.71 0.24 -3.10
CA THR A 93 -13.42 -0.41 -3.38
C THR A 93 -13.22 -1.64 -2.50
N ARG A 94 -13.47 -1.52 -1.19
CA ARG A 94 -13.40 -2.66 -0.26
C ARG A 94 -14.41 -3.74 -0.63
N MET A 95 -15.64 -3.35 -0.98
CA MET A 95 -16.67 -4.32 -1.37
C MET A 95 -16.31 -5.06 -2.66
N LEU A 96 -15.80 -4.35 -3.67
CA LEU A 96 -15.27 -4.93 -4.91
C LEU A 96 -14.17 -5.96 -4.60
N ARG A 97 -13.20 -5.57 -3.76
CA ARG A 97 -12.09 -6.44 -3.35
C ARG A 97 -12.60 -7.69 -2.62
N ASP A 98 -13.32 -7.51 -1.52
CA ASP A 98 -13.59 -8.58 -0.55
C ASP A 98 -14.70 -9.53 -1.01
N TYR A 99 -15.76 -9.01 -1.63
CA TYR A 99 -16.95 -9.80 -1.96
C TYR A 99 -16.99 -10.28 -3.41
N TYR A 100 -16.34 -9.58 -4.34
CA TYR A 100 -16.41 -9.91 -5.76
C TYR A 100 -15.11 -10.51 -6.29
N LEU A 101 -13.97 -9.83 -6.10
CA LEU A 101 -12.70 -10.25 -6.69
C LEU A 101 -12.01 -11.36 -5.91
N LEU A 102 -11.95 -11.27 -4.57
CA LEU A 102 -11.23 -12.23 -3.74
C LEU A 102 -11.73 -13.68 -3.88
N PRO A 103 -13.05 -13.96 -3.98
CA PRO A 103 -13.54 -15.32 -4.25
C PRO A 103 -13.02 -15.90 -5.58
N ILE A 104 -12.95 -15.08 -6.63
CA ILE A 104 -12.53 -15.49 -7.98
C ILE A 104 -11.01 -15.64 -8.06
N ALA A 105 -10.28 -14.76 -7.38
CA ALA A 105 -8.82 -14.75 -7.37
C ALA A 105 -8.19 -16.02 -6.79
N ARG A 106 -8.96 -16.85 -6.06
CA ARG A 106 -8.51 -18.17 -5.63
C ARG A 106 -8.20 -19.11 -6.80
N GLU A 107 -8.89 -18.94 -7.91
CA GLU A 107 -8.77 -19.79 -9.10
C GLU A 107 -8.05 -19.10 -10.26
N ASP A 108 -7.99 -17.76 -10.25
CA ASP A 108 -7.28 -16.96 -11.25
C ASP A 108 -5.99 -16.33 -10.68
N LYS A 109 -4.84 -16.94 -11.02
CA LYS A 109 -3.51 -16.50 -10.59
C LYS A 109 -3.15 -15.10 -11.10
N ASP A 110 -3.57 -14.72 -12.30
CA ASP A 110 -3.25 -13.41 -12.87
C ASP A 110 -4.02 -12.33 -12.10
N LEU A 111 -5.32 -12.56 -11.87
CA LEU A 111 -6.16 -11.70 -11.04
C LEU A 111 -5.57 -11.56 -9.62
N PHE A 112 -5.19 -12.65 -8.96
CA PHE A 112 -4.60 -12.59 -7.62
C PHE A 112 -3.31 -11.77 -7.57
N GLN A 113 -2.44 -11.92 -8.58
CA GLN A 113 -1.22 -11.11 -8.68
C GLN A 113 -1.50 -9.62 -8.91
N GLN A 114 -2.54 -9.29 -9.68
CA GLN A 114 -2.99 -7.90 -9.79
C GLN A 114 -3.50 -7.36 -8.44
N MET A 115 -4.27 -8.16 -7.70
CA MET A 115 -4.78 -7.80 -6.38
C MET A 115 -3.65 -7.54 -5.38
N LEU A 116 -2.63 -8.41 -5.31
CA LEU A 116 -1.47 -8.24 -4.41
C LEU A 116 -0.67 -6.96 -4.67
N LYS A 117 -0.60 -6.51 -5.94
CA LYS A 117 0.09 -5.26 -6.30
C LYS A 117 -0.66 -4.01 -5.82
N ILE A 118 -1.98 -4.08 -5.73
CA ILE A 118 -2.84 -2.95 -5.37
C ILE A 118 -3.12 -2.96 -3.86
N TRP A 119 -3.40 -4.13 -3.30
CA TRP A 119 -3.72 -4.36 -1.90
C TRP A 119 -2.63 -5.22 -1.28
N VAL A 120 -1.53 -4.58 -0.87
CA VAL A 120 -0.36 -5.25 -0.29
C VAL A 120 -0.73 -5.99 1.00
N GLU A 121 -1.75 -5.53 1.71
CA GLU A 121 -2.31 -6.17 2.91
C GLU A 121 -2.92 -7.56 2.65
N LEU A 122 -3.22 -7.91 1.39
CA LEU A 122 -3.64 -9.26 1.01
C LEU A 122 -2.45 -10.23 0.87
N THR A 123 -1.22 -9.72 0.88
CA THR A 123 -0.02 -10.56 0.85
C THR A 123 -0.04 -11.42 2.11
N PRO A 124 -0.14 -12.75 1.98
CA PRO A 124 -0.07 -13.61 3.15
C PRO A 124 1.25 -13.36 3.85
N GLU A 125 1.23 -13.34 5.19
CA GLU A 125 2.48 -13.34 5.96
C GLU A 125 3.35 -14.49 5.44
N PRO A 126 4.66 -14.26 5.23
CA PRO A 126 5.53 -15.31 4.78
C PRO A 126 5.42 -16.46 5.78
N ASP A 127 5.12 -17.66 5.27
CA ASP A 127 5.10 -18.87 6.09
C ASP A 127 6.55 -19.24 6.45
N LEU A 128 7.09 -18.50 7.43
CA LEU A 128 8.44 -18.66 7.90
C LEU A 128 8.50 -19.95 8.71
N THR A 129 9.35 -20.86 8.25
CA THR A 129 9.71 -22.07 9.00
C THR A 129 10.30 -21.70 10.37
N LYS A 130 10.26 -22.63 11.34
CA LYS A 130 10.88 -22.42 12.66
C LYS A 130 12.36 -22.04 12.56
N GLU A 131 13.06 -22.60 11.57
CA GLU A 131 14.47 -22.34 11.30
C GLU A 131 14.68 -20.90 10.82
N GLN A 132 13.88 -20.41 9.86
CA GLN A 132 13.95 -19.03 9.39
C GLN A 132 13.61 -18.02 10.49
N ARG A 133 12.64 -18.32 11.36
CA ARG A 133 12.32 -17.46 12.52
C ARG A 133 13.47 -17.40 13.51
N ALA A 134 14.13 -18.54 13.77
CA ALA A 134 15.29 -18.59 14.65
C ALA A 134 16.49 -17.84 14.06
N GLU A 135 16.70 -17.93 12.74
CA GLU A 135 17.74 -17.18 12.04
C GLU A 135 17.48 -15.67 12.08
N LEU A 136 16.23 -15.23 11.85
CA LEU A 136 15.85 -13.83 11.98
C LEU A 136 16.06 -13.29 13.41
N ALA A 137 15.68 -14.06 14.44
CA ALA A 137 15.91 -13.67 15.83
C ALA A 137 17.41 -13.55 16.15
N LYS A 138 18.25 -14.41 15.57
CA LYS A 138 19.70 -14.32 15.70
C LYS A 138 20.27 -13.07 15.02
N LEU A 139 19.79 -12.75 13.81
CA LEU A 139 20.20 -11.55 13.08
C LEU A 139 19.79 -10.27 13.82
N GLN A 140 18.58 -10.23 14.38
CA GLN A 140 18.13 -9.10 15.22
C GLN A 140 19.03 -8.94 16.45
N LYS A 141 19.30 -10.01 17.19
CA LYS A 141 20.21 -9.95 18.34
C LYS A 141 21.62 -9.47 17.97
N GLN A 142 22.11 -9.85 16.79
CA GLN A 142 23.40 -9.34 16.29
C GLN A 142 23.33 -7.85 15.96
N ALA A 143 22.24 -7.37 15.36
CA ALA A 143 22.03 -5.96 15.10
C ALA A 143 21.95 -5.15 16.40
N ASP A 144 21.19 -5.63 17.39
CA ASP A 144 21.03 -4.97 18.70
C ASP A 144 22.39 -4.82 19.41
N ASN A 145 23.20 -5.88 19.43
CA ASN A 145 24.55 -5.83 20.00
C ASN A 145 25.48 -4.85 19.26
N ILE A 146 25.31 -4.66 17.95
CA ILE A 146 26.09 -3.68 17.18
C ILE A 146 25.64 -2.26 17.54
N ILE A 147 24.33 -2.05 17.70
CA ILE A 147 23.76 -0.76 18.11
C ILE A 147 24.26 -0.37 19.49
N GLU A 148 24.21 -1.29 20.47
CA GLU A 148 24.69 -1.05 21.84
C GLU A 148 26.18 -0.61 21.85
N ARG A 149 27.03 -1.31 21.10
CA ARG A 149 28.44 -0.92 20.94
C ARG A 149 28.63 0.44 20.28
N ALA A 150 27.77 0.78 19.31
CA ALA A 150 27.83 2.07 18.64
C ALA A 150 27.43 3.20 19.60
N GLU A 151 26.46 2.98 20.48
CA GLU A 151 26.06 3.93 21.53
C GLU A 151 27.19 4.15 22.54
N GLU A 152 27.86 3.09 23.00
CA GLU A 152 29.03 3.21 23.88
C GLU A 152 30.16 4.04 23.24
N LEU A 153 30.50 3.76 21.98
CA LEU A 153 31.52 4.50 21.23
C LEU A 153 31.16 5.99 21.10
N VAL A 154 29.88 6.29 20.90
CA VAL A 154 29.38 7.66 20.83
C VAL A 154 29.57 8.40 22.14
N GLU A 155 29.29 7.76 23.28
CA GLU A 155 29.54 8.35 24.59
C GLU A 155 31.04 8.63 24.81
N GLU A 156 31.91 7.72 24.40
CA GLU A 156 33.37 7.93 24.46
C GLU A 156 33.80 9.11 23.59
N PHE A 157 33.29 9.21 22.36
CA PHE A 157 33.54 10.35 21.49
C PHE A 157 33.07 11.68 22.09
N MET A 158 31.91 11.70 22.76
CA MET A 158 31.40 12.88 23.45
C MET A 158 32.28 13.27 24.66
N LYS A 159 32.80 12.29 25.41
CA LYS A 159 33.75 12.53 26.51
C LYS A 159 35.05 13.16 25.98
N LEU A 160 35.59 12.66 24.87
CA LEU A 160 36.77 13.23 24.21
C LEU A 160 36.52 14.66 23.75
N ALA A 161 35.38 14.91 23.09
CA ALA A 161 35.01 16.25 22.62
C ALA A 161 34.87 17.25 23.78
N GLU A 162 34.30 16.84 24.93
CA GLU A 162 34.17 17.71 26.10
C GLU A 162 35.53 17.95 26.80
N GLN A 163 36.42 16.96 26.82
CA GLN A 163 37.80 17.14 27.30
C GLN A 163 38.58 18.13 26.42
N GLU A 164 38.49 17.97 25.10
CA GLU A 164 39.13 18.88 24.14
C GLU A 164 38.59 20.30 24.27
N LYS A 165 37.27 20.45 24.40
CA LYS A 165 36.61 21.74 24.67
C LYS A 165 37.12 22.40 25.96
N LYS A 166 37.35 21.64 27.03
CA LYS A 166 37.92 22.18 28.29
C LYS A 166 39.35 22.70 28.11
N ILE A 167 40.16 22.04 27.29
CA ILE A 167 41.54 22.47 26.99
C ILE A 167 41.54 23.75 26.15
N ILE A 168 40.63 23.85 25.19
CA ILE A 168 40.59 24.95 24.21
C ILE A 168 39.79 26.16 24.71
N ILE A 169 38.96 25.99 25.75
CA ILE A 169 38.27 27.10 26.44
C ILE A 169 39.34 28.07 27.00
N GLY A 170 39.45 29.23 26.36
CA GLY A 170 40.42 30.28 26.72
C GLY A 170 41.62 30.46 25.77
N THR A 171 41.86 29.55 24.83
CA THR A 171 42.95 29.65 23.83
C THR A 171 42.45 29.97 22.41
N GLN A 172 41.16 30.27 22.25
CA GLN A 172 40.53 30.38 20.93
C GLN A 172 41.09 31.54 20.07
N SER A 173 41.96 31.17 19.13
CA SER A 173 41.96 31.80 17.80
C SER A 173 40.67 31.39 17.08
N LYS A 174 39.97 32.35 16.49
CA LYS A 174 38.75 32.21 15.65
C LYS A 174 38.87 31.21 14.46
N TRP A 175 40.03 30.57 14.28
CA TRP A 175 40.36 29.66 13.18
C TRP A 175 40.63 28.22 13.60
N ASN A 176 40.55 27.86 14.89
CA ASN A 176 40.85 26.48 15.33
C ASN A 176 39.63 25.55 15.13
N THR A 177 39.76 24.56 14.24
CA THR A 177 38.66 23.71 13.73
C THR A 177 38.56 22.31 14.35
N LEU A 178 39.45 21.97 15.28
CA LEU A 178 39.55 20.60 15.83
C LEU A 178 38.23 20.10 16.46
N ILE A 179 37.58 20.91 17.31
CA ILE A 179 36.26 20.61 17.92
C ILE A 179 35.13 20.58 16.88
N ALA A 180 35.18 21.45 15.87
CA ALA A 180 34.09 21.60 14.89
C ALA A 180 33.94 20.35 14.00
N ASN A 181 35.04 19.68 13.67
CA ASN A 181 35.02 18.48 12.83
C ASN A 181 34.44 17.27 13.58
N GLN A 182 34.74 17.11 14.87
CA GLN A 182 34.19 16.02 15.69
C GLN A 182 32.68 16.19 15.92
N VAL A 183 32.24 17.40 16.29
CA VAL A 183 30.81 17.70 16.50
C VAL A 183 30.03 17.59 15.18
N LYS A 184 30.61 18.02 14.05
CA LYS A 184 30.01 17.87 12.72
C LYS A 184 29.88 16.41 12.30
N TYR A 185 30.91 15.59 12.56
CA TYR A 185 30.87 14.15 12.29
C TYR A 185 29.77 13.45 13.09
N LEU A 186 29.67 13.73 14.40
CA LEU A 186 28.62 13.17 15.27
C LEU A 186 27.22 13.60 14.82
N LYS A 187 27.00 14.91 14.57
CA LYS A 187 25.71 15.42 14.10
C LYS A 187 25.32 14.88 12.73
N GLY A 188 26.26 14.75 11.79
CA GLY A 188 25.98 14.29 10.43
C GLY A 188 25.67 12.79 10.35
N ASN A 189 26.38 11.97 11.10
CA ASN A 189 26.27 10.51 10.99
C ASN A 189 25.22 9.91 11.92
N MET A 190 25.07 10.41 13.15
CA MET A 190 24.10 9.86 14.11
C MET A 190 22.64 10.26 13.85
N SER A 191 22.39 11.52 13.47
CA SER A 191 21.02 11.97 13.14
C SER A 191 20.43 11.16 11.98
N SER A 192 21.27 10.84 10.98
CA SER A 192 20.86 10.07 9.81
C SER A 192 20.49 8.62 10.11
N TYR A 193 21.03 8.02 11.18
CA TYR A 193 20.81 6.62 11.50
C TYR A 193 19.49 6.43 12.26
N HIS A 194 19.23 7.25 13.28
CA HIS A 194 18.00 7.17 14.08
C HIS A 194 16.76 7.53 13.25
N GLU A 195 16.84 8.56 12.39
CA GLU A 195 15.73 8.96 11.50
C GLU A 195 15.47 7.95 10.37
N ARG A 196 16.50 7.24 9.87
CA ARG A 196 16.32 6.30 8.74
C ARG A 196 15.92 4.89 9.15
N TYR A 197 16.34 4.41 10.32
CA TYR A 197 16.24 3.00 10.66
C TYR A 197 15.45 2.70 11.94
N VAL A 198 15.35 3.64 12.89
CA VAL A 198 14.63 3.42 14.17
C VAL A 198 13.21 3.97 14.12
N ALA A 199 12.97 5.13 13.50
CA ALA A 199 11.65 5.77 13.46
C ALA A 199 10.60 5.07 12.56
N LYS A 200 10.93 3.92 11.95
CA LYS A 200 10.03 3.15 11.06
C LYS A 200 9.55 1.82 11.66
N TRP A 201 9.83 1.58 12.93
CA TRP A 201 9.24 0.49 13.72
C TRP A 201 8.42 1.08 14.87
#